data_AF-A0A6I2NFQ9-F1
#
_entry.id   AF-A0A6I2NFQ9-F1
#
_cell.length_a   1.000
_cell.length_b   1.000
_cell.length_c   1.000
_cell.angle_alpha   90.00
_cell.angle_beta   90.00
_cell.angle_gamma   90.00
#
_symmetry.space_group_name_H-M   'P 1'
#
loop_
_entity.id
_entity.type
_entity.pdbx_description
1 polymer ?
#
loop_
_entity_poly.entity_id
_entity_poly.type
_entity_poly.pdbx_seq_one_letter_code
_entity_poly.pdbx_strand_id
1 'polypeptide(L)'
;YVQSLSLAIERGEVKGETRFITTRFGNVLGSNGSVIPRFREQIAQGGPVTVTHPDIIRYFMTIPEACRLVLEAGTMGKGGEIFIFDMGEPVKIADLAKRMIELSGLQVDKDIEIKYTGLRPGEKLYEELLNNKENTKETPHEKIRVAAVREYDYKDVVEHIRVLTELSLRVQILSMVREMKSFVPEFKSQNSRFEELD
;
A
#
# COMPACT_ATOMS: atom_id res chain seq x y z
N TYR A 1 -8.07 14.24 1.58
CA TYR A 1 -8.37 13.36 0.43
C TYR A 1 -8.30 14.22 -0.82
N VAL A 2 -7.31 14.02 -1.71
CA VAL A 2 -7.05 14.97 -2.82
C VAL A 2 -8.08 14.88 -3.95
N GLN A 3 -8.75 13.72 -4.07
CA GLN A 3 -9.79 13.50 -5.07
C GLN A 3 -11.01 14.40 -4.82
N SER A 4 -11.46 14.53 -3.56
CA SER A 4 -12.58 15.43 -3.24
C SER A 4 -12.25 16.89 -3.52
N LEU A 5 -11.00 17.32 -3.26
CA LEU A 5 -10.53 18.66 -3.64
C LEU A 5 -10.50 18.85 -5.16
N SER A 6 -10.02 17.85 -5.92
CA SER A 6 -10.01 17.89 -7.38
C SER A 6 -11.42 18.08 -7.94
N LEU A 7 -12.39 17.33 -7.43
CA LEU A 7 -13.80 17.43 -7.84
C LEU A 7 -14.41 18.79 -7.44
N ALA A 8 -14.11 19.30 -6.25
CA ALA A 8 -14.58 20.62 -5.81
C ALA A 8 -14.01 21.76 -6.67
N ILE A 9 -12.76 21.64 -7.14
CA ILE A 9 -12.16 22.58 -8.09
C ILE A 9 -12.86 22.49 -9.45
N GLU A 10 -13.06 21.27 -9.97
CA GLU A 10 -13.75 21.04 -11.24
C GLU A 10 -15.18 21.58 -11.24
N ARG A 11 -15.89 21.46 -10.12
CA ARG A 11 -17.25 22.00 -9.91
C ARG A 11 -17.29 23.51 -9.66
N GLY A 12 -16.14 24.17 -9.50
CA GLY A 12 -16.04 25.60 -9.22
C GLY A 12 -16.38 25.99 -7.78
N GLU A 13 -16.49 25.03 -6.87
CA GLU A 13 -16.75 25.24 -5.44
C GLU A 13 -15.50 25.76 -4.71
N VAL A 14 -14.31 25.36 -5.20
CA VAL A 14 -13.00 25.81 -4.72
C VAL A 14 -12.23 26.39 -5.89
N LYS A 15 -11.59 27.55 -5.72
CA LYS A 15 -10.74 28.14 -6.76
C LYS A 15 -9.43 27.35 -6.90
N GLY A 16 -9.07 26.98 -8.12
CA GLY A 16 -7.79 26.36 -8.43
C GLY A 16 -7.72 25.85 -9.87
N GLU A 17 -6.52 25.50 -10.32
CA GLU A 17 -6.27 24.89 -11.65
C GLU A 17 -5.39 23.64 -11.55
N THR A 18 -4.98 23.26 -10.34
CA THR A 18 -4.10 22.11 -10.10
C THR A 18 -4.83 20.80 -10.39
N ARG A 19 -4.19 19.94 -11.19
CA ARG A 19 -4.66 18.58 -11.44
C ARG A 19 -3.99 17.61 -10.49
N PHE A 20 -4.78 16.79 -9.82
CA PHE A 20 -4.29 15.76 -8.92
C PHE A 20 -4.39 14.40 -9.59
N ILE A 21 -3.27 13.68 -9.67
CA ILE A 21 -3.23 12.31 -10.17
C ILE A 21 -2.68 11.45 -9.05
N THR A 22 -3.36 10.35 -8.74
CA THR A 22 -2.91 9.38 -7.72
C THR A 22 -2.62 8.06 -8.40
N THR A 23 -1.48 7.45 -8.07
CA THR A 23 -1.13 6.10 -8.49
C THR A 23 -1.09 5.17 -7.27
N ARG A 24 -1.58 3.95 -7.41
CA ARG A 24 -1.56 2.90 -6.37
C ARG A 24 -0.96 1.63 -6.96
N PHE A 25 0.05 1.10 -6.28
CA PHE A 25 0.75 -0.11 -6.68
C PHE A 25 1.38 -0.76 -5.45
N GLY A 26 1.75 -2.04 -5.60
CA GLY A 26 2.31 -2.84 -4.51
C GLY A 26 3.76 -2.48 -4.17
N ASN A 27 4.49 -3.46 -3.63
CA ASN A 27 5.86 -3.27 -3.21
C ASN A 27 6.79 -3.03 -4.42
N VAL A 28 7.86 -2.28 -4.16
CA VAL A 28 8.92 -2.04 -5.13
C VAL A 28 10.17 -2.79 -4.69
N LEU A 29 10.74 -3.59 -5.60
CA LEU A 29 11.92 -4.41 -5.32
C LEU A 29 13.11 -3.53 -4.90
N GLY A 30 13.71 -3.88 -3.76
CA GLY A 30 14.92 -3.23 -3.28
C GLY A 30 14.73 -1.79 -2.79
N SER A 31 13.50 -1.34 -2.53
CA SER A 31 13.26 -0.03 -1.93
C SER A 31 13.80 0.07 -0.51
N ASN A 32 14.09 1.30 -0.05
CA ASN A 32 14.62 1.56 1.29
C ASN A 32 13.67 1.03 2.38
N GLY A 33 14.23 0.32 3.36
CA GLY A 33 13.46 -0.27 4.46
C GLY A 33 12.58 -1.47 4.06
N SER A 34 12.67 -1.97 2.83
CA SER A 34 11.93 -3.15 2.39
C SER A 34 12.55 -4.46 2.90
N VAL A 35 11.84 -5.55 2.68
CA VAL A 35 12.23 -6.89 3.12
C VAL A 35 13.55 -7.37 2.48
N ILE A 36 13.86 -6.96 1.25
CA ILE A 36 15.05 -7.42 0.52
C ILE A 36 16.35 -6.89 1.14
N PRO A 37 16.53 -5.57 1.38
CA PRO A 37 17.68 -5.06 2.12
C PRO A 37 17.86 -5.74 3.48
N ARG A 38 16.76 -5.96 4.22
CA ARG A 38 16.78 -6.64 5.51
C ARG A 38 17.29 -8.08 5.41
N PHE A 39 16.81 -8.85 4.42
CA PHE A 39 17.29 -10.21 4.20
C PHE A 39 18.75 -10.24 3.81
N ARG A 40 19.21 -9.32 2.96
CA ARG A 40 20.64 -9.20 2.60
C ARG A 40 21.51 -8.96 3.84
N GLU A 41 21.08 -8.05 4.70
CA GLU A 41 21.78 -7.75 5.95
C GLU A 41 21.81 -8.96 6.89
N GLN A 42 20.67 -9.63 7.08
CA GLN A 42 20.58 -10.84 7.90
C GLN A 42 21.48 -11.96 7.36
N ILE A 43 21.50 -12.18 6.05
CA ILE A 43 22.36 -13.18 5.40
C ILE A 43 23.84 -12.83 5.58
N ALA A 44 24.21 -11.56 5.38
CA ALA A 44 25.58 -11.10 5.58
C ALA A 44 26.07 -11.23 7.04
N GLN A 45 25.14 -11.19 8.00
CA GLN A 45 25.41 -11.39 9.43
C GLN A 45 25.38 -12.87 9.86
N GLY A 46 25.10 -13.81 8.96
CA GLY A 46 25.04 -15.25 9.26
C GLY A 46 23.65 -15.75 9.70
N GLY A 47 22.61 -14.93 9.56
CA GLY A 47 21.23 -15.29 9.86
C GLY A 47 20.84 -15.20 11.35
N PRO A 48 19.64 -15.70 11.72
CA PRO A 48 18.61 -16.26 10.83
C PRO A 48 17.92 -15.17 10.00
N VAL A 49 17.35 -15.57 8.86
CA VAL A 49 16.46 -14.70 8.08
C VAL A 49 15.07 -14.72 8.71
N THR A 50 14.49 -13.56 8.99
CA THR A 50 13.19 -13.48 9.70
C THR A 50 12.04 -13.21 8.76
N VAL A 51 11.08 -14.13 8.67
CA VAL A 51 9.83 -13.97 7.90
C VAL A 51 8.67 -13.84 8.88
N THR A 52 7.68 -12.97 8.60
CA THR A 52 6.57 -12.77 9.54
C THR A 52 5.61 -13.96 9.56
N HIS A 53 5.24 -14.49 8.40
CA HIS A 53 4.36 -15.66 8.30
C HIS A 53 4.72 -16.53 7.08
N PRO A 54 4.62 -17.87 7.15
CA PRO A 54 4.95 -18.76 6.02
C PRO A 54 4.17 -18.46 4.74
N ASP A 55 2.89 -18.12 4.88
CA ASP A 55 1.99 -17.85 3.74
C ASP A 55 1.88 -16.37 3.34
N ILE A 56 2.71 -15.49 3.90
CA ILE A 56 2.64 -14.07 3.54
C ILE A 56 3.10 -13.85 2.10
N ILE A 57 2.26 -13.19 1.31
CA ILE A 57 2.56 -12.86 -0.09
C ILE A 57 2.57 -11.36 -0.30
N ARG A 58 3.39 -10.90 -1.23
CA ARG A 58 3.42 -9.50 -1.67
C ARG A 58 3.58 -9.41 -3.18
N TYR A 59 3.02 -8.36 -3.74
CA TYR A 59 3.15 -8.01 -5.15
C TYR A 59 4.37 -7.12 -5.33
N PHE A 60 5.19 -7.40 -6.34
CA PHE A 60 6.43 -6.69 -6.56
C PHE A 60 6.54 -6.20 -7.99
N MET A 61 7.07 -4.99 -8.15
CA MET A 61 7.56 -4.49 -9.43
C MET A 61 8.95 -3.88 -9.26
N THR A 62 9.65 -3.69 -10.36
CA THR A 62 10.98 -3.04 -10.32
C THR A 62 10.85 -1.53 -10.18
N ILE A 63 11.89 -0.86 -9.67
CA ILE A 63 11.92 0.62 -9.59
C ILE A 63 11.71 1.26 -10.98
N PRO A 64 12.44 0.86 -12.05
CA PRO A 64 12.26 1.46 -13.37
C PRO A 64 10.85 1.27 -13.93
N GLU A 65 10.25 0.11 -13.68
CA GLU A 65 8.87 -0.17 -14.09
C GLU A 65 7.86 0.73 -13.36
N ALA A 66 7.97 0.85 -12.03
CA ALA A 66 7.12 1.75 -11.25
C ALA A 66 7.25 3.20 -11.74
N CYS A 67 8.47 3.69 -11.91
CA CYS A 67 8.73 5.05 -12.40
C CYS A 67 8.10 5.29 -13.77
N ARG A 68 8.25 4.33 -14.70
CA ARG A 68 7.68 4.43 -16.05
C ARG A 68 6.15 4.53 -16.00
N LEU A 69 5.49 3.65 -15.26
CA LEU A 69 4.02 3.65 -15.16
C LEU A 69 3.49 4.90 -14.47
N VAL A 70 4.22 5.45 -13.48
CA VAL A 70 3.87 6.74 -12.85
C VAL A 70 3.93 7.89 -13.85
N LEU A 71 4.96 7.95 -14.69
CA LEU A 71 5.09 8.98 -15.72
C LEU A 71 4.00 8.85 -16.78
N GLU A 72 3.69 7.63 -17.23
CA GLU A 72 2.62 7.35 -18.18
C GLU A 72 1.24 7.71 -17.60
N ALA A 73 0.94 7.33 -16.36
CA ALA A 73 -0.27 7.75 -15.67
C ALA A 73 -0.38 9.28 -15.55
N GLY A 74 0.75 9.95 -15.28
CA GLY A 74 0.83 11.40 -15.20
C GLY A 74 0.50 12.12 -16.51
N THR A 75 0.84 11.53 -17.66
CA THR A 75 0.52 12.10 -18.98
C THR A 75 -0.89 11.76 -19.45
N MET A 76 -1.45 10.65 -18.98
CA MET A 76 -2.81 10.20 -19.33
C MET A 76 -3.91 10.88 -18.49
N GLY A 77 -3.61 11.23 -17.24
CA GLY A 77 -4.59 11.77 -16.30
C GLY A 77 -5.07 13.19 -16.65
N LYS A 78 -6.35 13.44 -16.39
CA LYS A 78 -7.00 14.74 -16.56
C LYS A 78 -7.26 15.45 -15.23
N GLY A 79 -7.08 14.75 -14.12
CA GLY A 79 -7.30 15.22 -12.75
C GLY A 79 -8.39 14.39 -12.06
N GLY A 80 -8.14 14.03 -10.80
CA GLY A 80 -9.06 13.28 -9.95
C GLY A 80 -8.95 11.76 -10.07
N GLU A 81 -8.23 11.24 -11.07
CA GLU A 81 -8.10 9.80 -11.26
C GLU A 81 -7.19 9.14 -10.21
N ILE A 82 -7.56 7.90 -9.87
CA ILE A 82 -6.72 6.97 -9.12
C ILE A 82 -6.34 5.85 -10.08
N PHE A 83 -5.10 5.87 -10.56
CA PHE A 83 -4.54 4.83 -11.39
C PHE A 83 -4.04 3.68 -10.52
N ILE A 84 -4.34 2.46 -10.94
CA ILE A 84 -3.89 1.23 -10.32
C ILE A 84 -3.05 0.47 -11.32
N PHE A 85 -1.89 0.01 -10.89
CA PHE A 85 -1.00 -0.77 -11.75
C PHE A 85 -1.27 -2.26 -11.61
N ASP A 86 -1.17 -2.95 -12.74
CA ASP A 86 -1.06 -4.40 -12.75
C ASP A 86 0.33 -4.81 -12.26
N MET A 87 0.35 -5.58 -11.18
CA MET A 87 1.57 -6.02 -10.51
C MET A 87 1.96 -7.46 -10.90
N GLY A 88 1.18 -8.12 -11.75
CA GLY A 88 1.37 -9.53 -12.09
C GLY A 88 1.16 -10.46 -10.89
N GLU A 89 1.93 -11.56 -10.86
CA GLU A 89 1.76 -12.61 -9.86
C GLU A 89 2.37 -12.24 -8.49
N PRO A 90 1.71 -12.61 -7.39
CA PRO A 90 2.25 -12.39 -6.06
C PRO A 90 3.43 -13.32 -5.77
N VAL A 91 4.32 -12.87 -4.88
CA VAL A 91 5.49 -13.62 -4.43
C VAL A 91 5.34 -13.97 -2.94
N LYS A 92 5.52 -15.25 -2.60
CA LYS A 92 5.66 -15.70 -1.21
C LYS A 92 6.97 -15.19 -0.62
N ILE A 93 6.89 -14.50 0.51
CA ILE A 93 8.09 -13.92 1.15
C ILE A 93 9.02 -15.00 1.68
N ALA A 94 8.49 -16.15 2.12
CA ALA A 94 9.30 -17.30 2.49
C ALA A 94 10.12 -17.83 1.30
N ASP A 95 9.54 -17.92 0.11
CA ASP A 95 10.24 -18.38 -1.09
C ASP A 95 11.29 -17.37 -1.56
N LEU A 96 10.99 -16.07 -1.43
CA LEU A 96 11.96 -15.00 -1.66
C LEU A 96 13.16 -15.13 -0.70
N ALA A 97 12.92 -15.37 0.59
CA ALA A 97 13.99 -15.58 1.58
C ALA A 97 14.90 -16.76 1.21
N LYS A 98 14.30 -17.92 0.88
CA LYS A 98 15.04 -19.12 0.44
C LYS A 98 15.91 -18.83 -0.77
N ARG A 99 15.32 -18.23 -1.81
CA ARG A 99 16.02 -17.86 -3.05
C ARG A 99 17.21 -16.95 -2.77
N MET A 100 17.06 -15.99 -1.86
CA MET A 100 18.14 -15.06 -1.51
C MET A 100 19.29 -15.76 -0.78
N ILE A 101 19.01 -16.69 0.14
CA ILE A 101 20.03 -17.50 0.82
C ILE A 101 20.81 -18.33 -0.22
N GLU A 102 20.11 -19.02 -1.12
CA GLU A 102 20.71 -19.85 -2.17
C GLU A 102 21.58 -19.04 -3.14
N LEU A 103 21.10 -17.86 -3.56
CA LEU A 103 21.86 -16.95 -4.43
C LEU A 103 23.11 -16.38 -3.77
N SER A 104 23.19 -16.40 -2.44
CA SER A 104 24.41 -16.09 -1.68
C SER A 104 25.37 -17.28 -1.54
N GLY A 105 25.07 -18.43 -2.15
CA GLY A 105 25.90 -19.63 -2.10
C GLY A 105 25.74 -20.46 -0.83
N LEU A 106 24.67 -20.23 -0.07
CA LEU A 106 24.39 -20.88 1.22
C LEU A 106 23.17 -21.81 1.13
N GLN A 107 23.10 -22.79 2.02
CA GLN A 107 22.01 -23.76 2.11
C GLN A 107 21.02 -23.40 3.23
N VAL A 108 19.73 -23.37 2.89
CA VAL A 108 18.65 -23.15 3.85
C VAL A 108 18.63 -24.28 4.89
N ASP A 109 18.40 -23.94 6.15
CA ASP A 109 18.35 -24.83 7.33
C ASP A 109 19.65 -25.58 7.66
N LYS A 110 20.72 -25.36 6.90
CA LYS A 110 22.06 -25.88 7.18
C LYS A 110 23.05 -24.77 7.50
N ASP A 111 23.12 -23.76 6.63
CA ASP A 111 23.99 -22.59 6.82
C ASP A 111 23.20 -21.43 7.43
N ILE A 112 21.93 -21.23 7.00
CA ILE A 112 21.04 -20.18 7.49
C ILE A 112 19.61 -20.71 7.65
N GLU A 113 19.05 -20.53 8.85
CA GLU A 113 17.65 -20.83 9.17
C GLU A 113 16.70 -19.69 8.75
N ILE A 114 15.47 -20.03 8.36
CA ILE A 114 14.35 -19.08 8.25
C ILE A 114 13.49 -19.16 9.52
N LYS A 115 13.47 -18.07 10.30
CA LYS A 115 12.68 -17.97 11.52
C LYS A 115 11.38 -17.21 11.29
N TYR A 116 10.25 -17.83 11.66
CA TYR A 116 8.95 -17.17 11.64
C TYR A 116 8.70 -16.34 12.91
N THR A 117 8.36 -15.06 12.76
CA THR A 117 8.22 -14.13 13.89
C THR A 117 6.78 -13.78 14.26
N GLY A 118 5.81 -14.23 13.47
CA GLY A 118 4.42 -13.79 13.58
C GLY A 118 4.17 -12.48 12.82
N LEU A 119 2.90 -12.24 12.50
CA LEU A 119 2.43 -10.98 11.92
C LEU A 119 2.51 -9.85 12.94
N ARG A 120 2.87 -8.66 12.47
CA ARG A 120 2.89 -7.43 13.27
C ARG A 120 1.49 -6.82 13.37
N PRO A 121 1.23 -5.93 14.34
CA PRO A 121 -0.05 -5.25 14.40
C PRO A 121 -0.38 -4.45 13.14
N GLY A 122 -1.56 -4.70 12.56
CA GLY A 122 -1.99 -4.10 11.29
C GLY A 122 -1.43 -4.80 10.04
N GLU A 123 -0.56 -5.80 10.17
CA GLU A 123 0.06 -6.46 9.02
C GLU A 123 -0.91 -7.45 8.38
N LYS A 124 -1.16 -7.30 7.08
CA LYS A 124 -2.00 -8.21 6.31
C LYS A 124 -1.23 -9.44 5.86
N LEU A 125 -1.85 -10.62 5.93
CA LEU A 125 -1.30 -11.85 5.36
C LEU A 125 -1.28 -11.78 3.82
N TYR A 126 -2.36 -11.25 3.25
CA TYR A 126 -2.56 -11.03 1.82
C TYR A 126 -2.86 -9.55 1.58
N GLU A 127 -2.15 -8.92 0.63
CA GLU A 127 -2.55 -7.60 0.14
C GLU A 127 -3.79 -7.72 -0.74
N GLU A 128 -4.62 -6.69 -0.75
CA GLU A 128 -5.79 -6.65 -1.63
C GLU A 128 -5.35 -6.55 -3.09
N LEU A 129 -6.02 -7.31 -3.96
CA LEU A 129 -5.88 -7.16 -5.41
C LEU A 129 -6.40 -5.78 -5.83
N LEU A 130 -5.48 -4.84 -5.99
CA LEU A 130 -5.83 -3.46 -6.37
C LEU A 130 -6.52 -3.43 -7.75
N ASN A 131 -6.19 -4.35 -8.66
CA ASN A 131 -6.63 -4.33 -10.06
C ASN A 131 -7.95 -5.08 -10.35
N ASN A 132 -8.75 -5.43 -9.33
CA ASN A 132 -9.96 -6.24 -9.52
C ASN A 132 -10.89 -5.62 -10.59
N LYS A 133 -11.29 -6.42 -11.58
CA LYS A 133 -12.02 -5.99 -12.79
C LYS A 133 -13.37 -5.34 -12.49
N GLU A 134 -14.00 -5.72 -11.40
CA GLU A 134 -15.32 -5.22 -11.02
C GLU A 134 -15.32 -3.74 -10.63
N ASN A 135 -14.21 -3.24 -10.07
CA ASN A 135 -14.11 -1.88 -9.51
C ASN A 135 -13.11 -0.99 -10.26
N THR A 136 -12.79 -1.33 -11.51
CA THR A 136 -11.78 -0.60 -12.30
C THR A 136 -12.18 -0.48 -13.76
N LYS A 137 -11.82 0.64 -14.38
CA LYS A 137 -11.99 0.91 -15.81
C LYS A 137 -10.65 0.72 -16.53
N GLU A 138 -10.71 0.22 -17.75
CA GLU A 138 -9.53 0.06 -18.61
C GLU A 138 -8.98 1.40 -19.06
N THR A 139 -7.69 1.41 -19.39
CA THR A 139 -7.03 2.52 -20.06
C THR A 139 -6.35 2.01 -21.34
N PRO A 140 -5.89 2.89 -22.25
CA PRO A 140 -5.08 2.48 -23.40
C PRO A 140 -3.79 1.73 -23.05
N HIS A 141 -3.33 1.80 -21.79
CA HIS A 141 -2.14 1.08 -21.33
C HIS A 141 -2.55 -0.18 -20.54
N GLU A 142 -2.12 -1.35 -21.01
CA GLU A 142 -2.55 -2.66 -20.48
C GLU A 142 -2.29 -2.85 -18.99
N LYS A 143 -1.18 -2.30 -18.48
CA LYS A 143 -0.83 -2.36 -17.04
C LYS A 143 -1.42 -1.25 -16.18
N ILE A 144 -2.23 -0.34 -16.73
CA ILE A 144 -2.77 0.80 -15.99
C ILE A 144 -4.30 0.77 -16.08
N ARG A 145 -4.97 0.81 -14.93
CA ARG A 145 -6.43 0.84 -14.81
C ARG A 145 -6.85 2.03 -13.95
N VAL A 146 -8.05 2.55 -14.14
CA VAL A 146 -8.60 3.63 -13.30
C VAL A 146 -9.55 3.03 -12.27
N ALA A 147 -9.31 3.29 -10.99
CA ALA A 147 -10.19 2.85 -9.92
C ALA A 147 -11.54 3.58 -9.97
N ALA A 148 -12.64 2.82 -9.90
CA ALA A 148 -13.96 3.36 -9.63
C ALA A 148 -14.09 3.49 -8.10
N VAL A 149 -13.84 4.69 -7.58
CA VAL A 149 -13.94 4.98 -6.14
C VAL A 149 -15.20 5.78 -5.81
N ARG A 150 -15.65 5.65 -4.57
CA ARG A 150 -16.70 6.50 -4.01
C ARG A 150 -16.22 7.95 -3.96
N GLU A 151 -17.06 8.86 -4.41
CA GLU A 151 -16.85 10.30 -4.24
C GLU A 151 -17.21 10.73 -2.82
N TYR A 152 -16.44 11.67 -2.29
CA TYR A 152 -16.66 12.29 -0.98
C TYR A 152 -16.80 13.79 -1.16
N ASP A 153 -17.71 14.42 -0.42
CA ASP A 153 -17.83 15.87 -0.38
C ASP A 153 -16.57 16.50 0.23
N TYR A 154 -16.06 17.56 -0.39
CA TYR A 154 -14.81 18.17 0.06
C TYR A 154 -14.94 18.80 1.46
N LYS A 155 -16.07 19.42 1.78
CA LYS A 155 -16.30 20.04 3.09
C LYS A 155 -16.38 18.99 4.18
N ASP A 156 -17.07 17.88 3.92
CA ASP A 156 -17.15 16.75 4.86
C ASP A 156 -15.75 16.18 5.14
N VAL A 157 -14.94 15.95 4.10
CA VAL A 157 -13.54 15.51 4.26
C VAL A 157 -12.74 16.48 5.13
N VAL A 158 -12.86 17.79 4.89
CA VAL A 158 -12.13 18.81 5.65
C VAL A 158 -12.51 18.77 7.13
N GLU A 159 -13.79 18.59 7.45
CA GLU A 159 -14.24 18.52 8.83
C GLU A 159 -13.74 17.25 9.54
N HIS A 160 -13.82 16.08 8.90
CA HIS A 160 -13.26 14.84 9.46
C HIS A 160 -11.74 14.96 9.71
N ILE A 161 -11.00 15.55 8.77
CA ILE A 161 -9.55 15.79 8.93
C ILE A 161 -9.28 16.75 10.10
N ARG A 162 -10.12 17.77 10.29
CA ARG A 162 -10.02 18.70 11.42
C ARG A 162 -10.23 17.99 12.76
N VAL A 163 -11.26 17.16 12.87
CA VAL A 163 -11.53 16.35 14.07
C VAL A 163 -10.36 15.41 14.36
N LEU A 164 -9.87 14.67 13.35
CA LEU A 164 -8.70 13.80 13.49
C LEU A 164 -7.45 14.57 13.96
N THR A 165 -7.24 15.79 13.45
CA THR A 165 -6.12 16.65 13.86
C THR A 165 -6.25 17.05 15.33
N GLU A 166 -7.43 17.45 15.78
CA GLU A 166 -7.67 17.81 17.19
C GLU A 166 -7.45 16.61 18.12
N LEU A 167 -7.98 15.44 17.77
CA LEU A 167 -7.78 14.19 18.52
C LEU A 167 -6.29 13.80 18.58
N SER A 168 -5.55 14.01 17.50
CA SER A 168 -4.11 13.75 17.43
C SER A 168 -3.30 14.69 18.32
N LEU A 169 -3.60 15.99 18.31
CA LEU A 169 -2.93 16.97 19.15
C LEU A 169 -3.16 16.69 20.65
N ARG A 170 -4.29 16.07 21.00
CA ARG A 170 -4.65 15.67 22.37
C ARG A 170 -4.27 14.23 22.70
N VAL A 171 -3.63 13.49 21.78
CA VAL A 171 -3.21 12.09 21.96
C VAL A 171 -4.39 11.17 22.32
N GLN A 172 -5.57 11.44 21.79
CA GLN A 172 -6.78 10.65 22.03
C GLN A 172 -6.89 9.48 21.06
N ILE A 173 -6.03 8.47 21.23
CA ILE A 173 -5.81 7.39 20.26
C ILE A 173 -7.10 6.60 19.94
N LEU A 174 -7.86 6.16 20.95
CA LEU A 174 -9.08 5.37 20.72
C LEU A 174 -10.14 6.17 19.97
N SER A 175 -10.36 7.43 20.36
CA SER A 175 -11.30 8.32 19.69
C SER A 175 -10.88 8.60 18.24
N MET A 176 -9.58 8.78 18.00
CA MET A 176 -9.03 8.97 16.66
C MET A 176 -9.30 7.76 15.77
N VAL A 177 -9.05 6.54 16.27
CA VAL A 177 -9.29 5.33 15.48
C VAL A 177 -10.79 5.14 15.20
N ARG A 178 -11.67 5.45 16.17
CA ARG A 178 -13.14 5.46 15.93
C ARG A 178 -13.53 6.44 14.83
N GLU A 179 -12.99 7.67 14.87
CA GLU A 179 -13.25 8.69 13.86
C GLU A 179 -12.76 8.24 12.47
N MET A 180 -11.55 7.67 12.39
CA MET A 180 -11.02 7.11 11.15
C MET A 180 -11.94 6.03 10.56
N LYS A 181 -12.49 5.14 11.39
CA LYS A 181 -13.40 4.07 10.95
C LYS A 181 -14.78 4.59 10.53
N SER A 182 -15.29 5.62 11.19
CA SER A 182 -16.53 6.28 10.78
C SER A 182 -16.38 6.89 9.38
N PHE A 183 -15.22 7.49 9.10
CA PHE A 183 -14.95 8.14 7.82
C PHE A 183 -14.51 7.17 6.71
N VAL A 184 -13.84 6.08 7.07
CA VAL A 184 -13.37 5.01 6.16
C VAL A 184 -13.94 3.67 6.65
N PRO A 185 -15.21 3.35 6.34
CA PRO A 185 -15.89 2.16 6.87
C PRO A 185 -15.23 0.83 6.51
N GLU A 186 -14.47 0.79 5.42
CA GLU A 186 -13.69 -0.36 4.97
C GLU A 186 -12.41 -0.59 5.79
N PHE A 187 -12.02 0.34 6.68
CA PHE A 187 -10.80 0.21 7.48
C PHE A 187 -10.96 -0.80 8.61
N LYS A 188 -10.46 -2.02 8.37
CA LYS A 188 -10.30 -3.07 9.39
C LYS A 188 -8.91 -3.03 10.01
N SER A 189 -8.85 -3.10 11.33
CA SER A 189 -7.62 -2.88 12.11
C SER A 189 -6.75 -4.12 12.29
N GLN A 190 -7.22 -5.30 11.84
CA GLN A 190 -6.52 -6.58 11.66
C GLN A 190 -5.17 -6.75 12.40
N ASN A 191 -5.07 -7.78 13.24
CA ASN A 191 -3.93 -8.12 14.08
C ASN A 191 -3.58 -7.03 15.13
N SER A 192 -4.50 -6.13 15.50
CA SER A 192 -4.21 -5.05 16.45
C SER A 192 -5.28 -4.88 17.53
N ARG A 193 -4.94 -4.19 18.62
CA ARG A 193 -5.88 -3.90 19.72
C ARG A 193 -7.14 -3.13 19.31
N PHE A 194 -7.16 -2.53 18.12
CA PHE A 194 -8.28 -1.73 17.63
C PHE A 194 -9.32 -2.56 16.86
N GLU A 195 -9.13 -3.88 16.76
CA GLU A 195 -10.17 -4.80 16.26
C GLU A 195 -11.45 -4.73 17.09
N GLU A 196 -11.39 -4.32 18.36
CA GLU A 196 -12.58 -4.06 19.18
C GLU A 196 -13.49 -2.95 18.61
N LEU A 197 -12.97 -2.16 17.68
CA LEU A 197 -13.67 -1.08 17.00
C LEU A 197 -14.06 -1.44 15.55
N ASP A 198 -13.72 -2.64 15.07
CA ASP A 198 -14.04 -3.11 13.71
C ASP A 198 -15.53 -3.41 13.50
#